data_AF-A0A7L4NUX8-F1
#
_entry.id   AF-A0A7L4NUX8-F1
#
_cell.length_a   1.000
_cell.length_b   1.000
_cell.length_c   1.000
_cell.angle_alpha   90.00
_cell.angle_beta   90.00
_cell.angle_gamma   90.00
#
_symmetry.space_group_name_H-M   'P 1'
#
loop_
_entity.id
_entity.type
_entity.pdbx_description
1 polymer ?
#
loop_
_entity_poly.entity_id
_entity_poly.type
_entity_poly.pdbx_seq_one_letter_code
_entity_poly.pdbx_strand_id
1 'polypeptide(L)'
;MLEILLYSLSGLFMKVSDDAHDQKHNTILGIVAAVICGVTIGYLAVTSADAACIFLAILIGTVAAWKVDCLNHILSLLIFVGIIIVLGFPTIGIVTLAVCAVAAFLDEIGNDSKWAAEQRYVKEFFQYRFALKIVILIFAVLGMLTTIYPELQIAGIQFFTPLTFVYFLAFELSYELVGLKFNAIYDRAESLLGVIRGVDRSAND
;
A
#
# COMPACT_ATOMS: atom_id res chain seq x y z
N MET A 1 5.15 -9.02 15.12
CA MET A 1 6.45 -9.18 14.43
C MET A 1 6.29 -9.66 12.99
N LEU A 2 5.37 -10.58 12.68
CA LEU A 2 5.10 -10.94 11.28
C LEU A 2 4.43 -9.78 10.51
N GLU A 3 3.49 -9.06 11.13
CA GLU A 3 2.76 -7.96 10.49
C GLU A 3 3.66 -6.86 9.92
N ILE A 4 4.67 -6.39 10.67
CA ILE A 4 5.58 -5.35 10.16
C ILE A 4 6.33 -5.80 8.90
N LEU A 5 6.68 -7.09 8.80
CA LEU A 5 7.31 -7.64 7.60
C LEU A 5 6.33 -7.66 6.44
N LEU A 6 5.08 -8.07 6.66
CA LEU A 6 4.06 -8.11 5.60
C LEU A 6 3.64 -6.70 5.14
N TYR A 7 3.57 -5.73 6.06
CA TYR A 7 3.36 -4.31 5.72
C TYR A 7 4.53 -3.78 4.89
N SER A 8 5.76 -4.09 5.29
CA SER A 8 6.95 -3.67 4.54
C SER A 8 7.00 -4.32 3.15
N LEU A 9 6.69 -5.62 3.05
CA LEU A 9 6.66 -6.36 1.79
C LEU A 9 5.55 -5.86 0.86
N SER A 10 4.36 -5.59 1.38
CA SER A 10 3.26 -5.04 0.58
C SER A 10 3.62 -3.68 0.00
N GLY A 11 4.22 -2.78 0.78
CA GLY A 11 4.69 -1.48 0.26
C GLY A 11 5.76 -1.64 -0.82
N LEU A 12 6.72 -2.54 -0.60
CA LEU A 12 7.78 -2.84 -1.56
C LEU A 12 7.21 -3.36 -2.87
N PHE A 13 6.40 -4.42 -2.83
CA PHE A 13 5.88 -5.07 -4.04
C PHE A 13 4.81 -4.22 -4.74
N MET A 14 4.07 -3.38 -4.01
CA MET A 14 3.17 -2.40 -4.62
C MET A 14 3.97 -1.44 -5.53
N LYS A 15 5.04 -0.83 -5.01
CA LYS A 15 5.86 0.08 -5.81
C LYS A 15 6.59 -0.61 -6.95
N VAL A 16 7.15 -1.81 -6.71
CA VAL A 16 7.80 -2.59 -7.77
C VAL A 16 6.80 -2.92 -8.88
N SER A 17 5.56 -3.26 -8.55
CA SER A 17 4.53 -3.57 -9.54
C SER A 17 4.19 -2.37 -10.42
N ASP A 18 3.98 -1.22 -9.80
CA ASP A 18 3.68 0.06 -10.48
C ASP A 18 4.85 0.45 -11.40
N ASP A 19 6.05 0.63 -10.84
CA ASP A 19 7.19 1.17 -11.59
C ASP A 19 7.70 0.20 -12.67
N ALA A 20 7.61 -1.12 -12.46
CA ALA A 20 7.98 -2.11 -13.48
C ALA A 20 7.09 -2.02 -14.72
N HIS A 21 5.81 -1.72 -14.53
CA HIS A 21 4.87 -1.58 -15.64
C HIS A 21 4.95 -0.21 -16.29
N ASP A 22 4.98 0.85 -15.47
CA ASP A 22 4.88 2.23 -15.93
C ASP A 22 6.19 2.76 -16.50
N GLN A 23 7.33 2.46 -15.84
CA GLN A 23 8.64 3.00 -16.24
C GLN A 23 9.41 2.09 -17.19
N LYS A 24 9.30 0.76 -17.01
CA LYS A 24 10.11 -0.24 -17.74
C LYS A 24 9.30 -1.09 -18.71
N HIS A 25 7.96 -0.96 -18.73
CA HIS A 25 7.04 -1.78 -19.53
C HIS A 25 7.25 -3.30 -19.36
N ASN A 26 7.80 -3.72 -18.21
CA ASN A 26 8.03 -5.11 -17.88
C ASN A 26 6.78 -5.69 -17.21
N THR A 27 5.84 -6.13 -18.03
CA THR A 27 4.55 -6.68 -17.59
C THR A 27 4.71 -7.94 -16.75
N ILE A 28 5.71 -8.79 -16.99
CA ILE A 28 5.92 -10.02 -16.23
C ILE A 28 6.30 -9.70 -14.78
N LEU A 29 7.29 -8.82 -14.59
CA LEU A 29 7.71 -8.40 -13.24
C LEU A 29 6.57 -7.67 -12.52
N GLY A 30 5.84 -6.81 -13.24
CA GLY A 30 4.67 -6.11 -12.72
C GLY A 30 3.60 -7.06 -12.19
N ILE A 31 3.26 -8.11 -12.95
CA ILE A 31 2.28 -9.14 -12.56
C ILE A 31 2.76 -9.94 -11.35
N VAL A 32 4.01 -10.41 -11.35
CA VAL A 32 4.54 -11.22 -10.24
C VAL A 32 4.53 -10.40 -8.94
N ALA A 33 4.96 -9.14 -9.00
CA ALA A 33 4.91 -8.23 -7.86
C ALA A 33 3.46 -7.94 -7.41
N ALA A 34 2.53 -7.73 -8.34
CA ALA A 34 1.11 -7.53 -8.04
C ALA A 34 0.50 -8.71 -7.30
N VAL A 35 0.81 -9.94 -7.71
CA VAL A 35 0.32 -11.17 -7.07
C VAL A 35 0.86 -11.28 -5.64
N ILE A 36 2.17 -11.11 -5.46
CA ILE A 36 2.79 -11.18 -4.12
C ILE A 36 2.19 -10.10 -3.21
N CYS A 37 2.05 -8.88 -3.71
CA CYS A 37 1.43 -7.75 -3.01
C CYS A 37 -0.02 -8.06 -2.60
N GLY A 38 -0.86 -8.51 -3.55
CA GLY A 38 -2.26 -8.84 -3.28
C GLY A 38 -2.42 -9.96 -2.24
N VAL A 39 -1.55 -10.98 -2.26
CA VAL A 39 -1.54 -12.03 -1.25
C VAL A 39 -1.09 -11.52 0.12
N THR A 40 -0.05 -10.69 0.19
CA THR A 40 0.43 -10.12 1.47
C THR A 40 -0.62 -9.21 2.11
N ILE A 41 -1.20 -8.31 1.31
CA ILE A 41 -2.27 -7.40 1.77
C ILE A 41 -3.52 -8.20 2.14
N GLY A 42 -3.92 -9.18 1.33
CA GLY A 42 -5.07 -10.04 1.61
C GLY A 42 -4.93 -10.80 2.92
N TYR A 43 -3.76 -11.38 3.18
CA TYR A 43 -3.47 -12.02 4.46
C TYR A 43 -3.57 -11.02 5.63
N LEU A 44 -2.95 -9.84 5.51
CA LEU A 44 -3.01 -8.79 6.53
C LEU A 44 -4.46 -8.36 6.83
N ALA A 45 -5.28 -8.22 5.80
CA ALA A 45 -6.68 -7.82 5.95
C ALA A 45 -7.55 -8.91 6.58
N VAL A 46 -7.20 -10.18 6.45
CA VAL A 46 -7.93 -11.27 7.15
C VAL A 46 -7.49 -11.35 8.62
N THR A 47 -6.21 -11.08 8.91
CA THR A 47 -5.67 -11.23 10.27
C THR A 47 -5.82 -10.00 11.15
N SER A 48 -5.99 -8.81 10.57
CA SER A 48 -6.07 -7.54 11.31
C SER A 48 -7.16 -6.64 10.75
N ALA A 49 -8.13 -6.27 11.59
CA ALA A 49 -9.20 -5.34 11.25
C ALA A 49 -8.65 -3.94 10.90
N ASP A 50 -7.58 -3.52 11.57
CA ASP A 50 -6.91 -2.24 11.31
C ASP A 50 -6.29 -2.23 9.91
N ALA A 51 -5.59 -3.31 9.55
CA ALA A 51 -5.00 -3.47 8.23
C ALA A 51 -6.08 -3.54 7.15
N ALA A 52 -7.15 -4.31 7.38
CA ALA A 52 -8.28 -4.40 6.47
C ALA A 52 -8.88 -3.02 6.19
N CYS A 53 -9.10 -2.23 7.24
CA CYS A 53 -9.64 -0.88 7.11
C CYS A 53 -8.72 0.04 6.29
N ILE A 54 -7.41 0.03 6.58
CA ILE A 54 -6.44 0.90 5.89
C ILE A 54 -6.27 0.49 4.42
N PHE A 55 -6.04 -0.79 4.13
CA PHE A 55 -5.82 -1.24 2.76
C PHE A 55 -7.08 -1.14 1.91
N LEU A 56 -8.25 -1.43 2.48
CA LEU A 56 -9.52 -1.21 1.77
C LEU A 56 -9.77 0.29 1.54
N ALA A 57 -9.42 1.16 2.49
CA ALA A 57 -9.51 2.61 2.31
C ALA A 57 -8.60 3.11 1.18
N ILE A 58 -7.33 2.65 1.14
CA ILE A 58 -6.39 2.97 0.05
C ILE A 58 -6.98 2.53 -1.28
N LEU A 59 -7.46 1.29 -1.36
CA LEU A 59 -8.07 0.73 -2.56
C LEU A 59 -9.29 1.54 -3.04
N ILE A 60 -10.21 1.88 -2.13
CA ILE A 60 -11.38 2.70 -2.46
C ILE A 60 -10.93 4.08 -2.93
N GLY A 61 -9.95 4.69 -2.25
CA GLY A 61 -9.42 6.01 -2.60
C GLY A 61 -8.77 6.04 -3.99
N THR A 62 -7.96 5.04 -4.34
CA THR A 62 -7.31 4.94 -5.65
C THR A 62 -8.28 4.62 -6.78
N VAL A 63 -9.28 3.76 -6.54
CA VAL A 63 -10.37 3.50 -7.49
C VAL A 63 -11.19 4.77 -7.71
N ALA A 64 -11.55 5.49 -6.64
CA ALA A 64 -12.32 6.73 -6.74
C ALA A 64 -11.55 7.84 -7.47
N ALA A 65 -10.22 7.88 -7.33
CA ALA A 65 -9.35 8.80 -8.06
C ALA A 65 -9.12 8.41 -9.52
N TRP A 66 -9.75 7.33 -10.01
CA TRP A 66 -9.58 6.81 -11.37
C TRP A 66 -8.11 6.49 -11.73
N LYS A 67 -7.34 6.00 -10.76
CA LYS A 67 -5.93 5.60 -10.99
C LYS A 67 -5.78 4.13 -11.37
N VAL A 68 -6.85 3.35 -11.28
CA VAL A 68 -6.87 1.92 -11.60
C VAL A 68 -7.09 1.72 -13.09
N ASP A 69 -6.04 2.00 -13.87
CA ASP A 69 -6.10 1.93 -15.33
C ASP A 69 -5.29 0.76 -15.93
N CYS A 70 -4.45 0.10 -15.11
CA CYS A 70 -3.54 -0.95 -15.57
C CYS A 70 -3.95 -2.35 -15.08
N LEU A 71 -3.67 -3.38 -15.91
CA LEU A 71 -3.97 -4.79 -15.60
C LEU A 71 -3.41 -5.24 -14.25
N ASN A 72 -2.25 -4.71 -13.84
CA ASN A 72 -1.60 -5.06 -12.59
C ASN A 72 -2.39 -4.56 -11.36
N HIS A 73 -3.00 -3.36 -11.45
CA HIS A 73 -3.86 -2.83 -10.38
C HIS A 73 -5.15 -3.62 -10.25
N ILE A 74 -5.74 -4.03 -11.38
CA ILE A 74 -6.94 -4.88 -11.38
C ILE A 74 -6.61 -6.26 -10.81
N LEU A 75 -5.43 -6.81 -11.12
CA LEU A 75 -5.03 -8.12 -10.63
C LEU A 75 -4.82 -8.13 -9.11
N SER A 76 -4.09 -7.15 -8.56
CA SER A 76 -3.88 -7.06 -7.11
C SER A 76 -5.21 -6.84 -6.37
N LEU A 77 -6.10 -6.02 -6.93
CA LEU A 77 -7.47 -5.82 -6.46
C LEU A 77 -8.26 -7.14 -6.42
N LEU A 78 -8.27 -7.90 -7.52
CA LEU A 78 -9.03 -9.15 -7.61
C LEU A 78 -8.52 -10.20 -6.62
N ILE A 79 -7.19 -10.30 -6.44
CA ILE A 79 -6.59 -11.22 -5.46
C ILE A 79 -6.97 -10.81 -4.04
N PHE A 80 -6.88 -9.53 -3.71
CA PHE A 80 -7.27 -9.01 -2.40
C PHE A 80 -8.74 -9.31 -2.08
N VAL A 81 -9.65 -8.96 -3.00
CA VAL A 81 -11.09 -9.21 -2.84
C VAL A 81 -11.38 -10.71 -2.79
N GLY A 82 -10.73 -11.52 -3.62
CA GLY A 82 -10.89 -12.97 -3.63
C GLY A 82 -10.50 -13.62 -2.29
N ILE A 83 -9.38 -13.19 -1.70
CA ILE A 83 -8.94 -13.67 -0.39
C ILE A 83 -9.96 -13.31 0.70
N ILE A 84 -10.46 -12.08 0.69
CA ILE A 84 -11.47 -11.61 1.65
C ILE A 84 -12.76 -12.44 1.55
N ILE A 85 -13.22 -12.75 0.34
CA ILE A 85 -14.44 -13.53 0.12
C ILE A 85 -14.27 -14.97 0.64
N VAL A 86 -13.10 -15.57 0.45
CA VAL A 86 -12.85 -16.99 0.80
C VAL A 86 -12.54 -17.17 2.29
N LEU A 87 -11.70 -16.32 2.87
CA LEU A 87 -11.23 -16.47 4.25
C LEU A 87 -12.08 -15.68 5.27
N GLY A 88 -12.95 -14.80 4.78
CA GLY A 88 -13.80 -13.94 5.60
C GLY A 88 -13.20 -12.55 5.80
N PHE A 89 -14.07 -11.60 6.13
CA PHE A 89 -13.72 -10.20 6.34
C PHE A 89 -13.89 -9.82 7.81
N PRO A 90 -12.87 -9.21 8.46
CA PRO A 90 -13.05 -8.75 9.83
C PRO A 90 -14.09 -7.63 9.90
N THR A 91 -14.71 -7.48 11.07
CA THR A 91 -15.61 -6.35 11.30
C THR A 91 -14.80 -5.06 11.34
N ILE A 92 -15.06 -4.16 10.39
CA ILE A 92 -14.41 -2.86 10.30
C ILE A 92 -15.36 -1.72 10.65
N GLY A 93 -14.81 -0.62 11.16
CA GLY A 93 -15.54 0.62 11.39
C GLY A 93 -15.84 1.33 10.06
N ILE A 94 -17.11 1.37 9.64
CA ILE A 94 -17.53 2.00 8.38
C ILE A 94 -17.16 3.50 8.36
N VAL A 95 -17.29 4.19 9.49
CA VAL A 95 -16.93 5.61 9.60
C VAL A 95 -15.43 5.79 9.43
N THR A 96 -14.62 4.96 10.11
CA THR A 96 -13.16 4.99 9.98
C THR A 96 -12.73 4.70 8.54
N LEU A 97 -13.33 3.67 7.91
CA LEU A 97 -13.08 3.34 6.51
C LEU A 97 -13.38 4.54 5.60
N ALA A 98 -14.54 5.18 5.77
CA ALA A 98 -14.93 6.32 4.95
C ALA A 98 -13.95 7.49 5.09
N VAL A 99 -13.55 7.83 6.32
CA VAL A 99 -12.59 8.92 6.58
C VAL A 99 -11.21 8.59 6.00
N CYS A 100 -10.72 7.36 6.18
CA CYS A 100 -9.46 6.92 5.58
C CYS A 100 -9.52 6.90 4.05
N ALA A 101 -10.64 6.47 3.46
CA ALA A 101 -10.81 6.42 2.01
C ALA A 101 -10.84 7.82 1.40
N VAL A 102 -11.52 8.77 2.05
CA VAL A 102 -11.49 10.19 1.65
C VAL A 102 -10.06 10.74 1.75
N ALA A 103 -9.32 10.41 2.81
CA ALA A 103 -7.94 10.85 2.94
C ALA A 103 -7.04 10.29 1.83
N ALA A 104 -7.15 8.99 1.53
CA ALA A 104 -6.43 8.35 0.44
C ALA A 104 -6.79 8.95 -0.93
N PHE A 105 -8.07 9.24 -1.17
CA PHE A 105 -8.54 9.92 -2.37
C PHE A 105 -7.99 11.34 -2.50
N LEU A 106 -7.96 12.10 -1.41
CA LEU A 106 -7.38 13.45 -1.38
C LEU A 106 -5.87 13.41 -1.65
N ASP A 107 -5.16 12.44 -1.11
CA ASP A 107 -3.74 12.24 -1.40
C ASP A 107 -3.51 12.01 -2.90
N GLU A 108 -4.36 11.20 -3.53
CA GLU A 108 -4.23 10.86 -4.94
C GLU A 108 -4.59 12.03 -5.87
N ILE A 109 -5.73 12.70 -5.66
CA ILE A 109 -6.11 13.89 -6.43
C ILE A 109 -5.14 15.04 -6.20
N GLY A 110 -4.70 15.22 -4.95
CA GLY A 110 -3.74 16.26 -4.59
C GLY A 110 -2.43 16.06 -5.34
N ASN A 111 -1.94 14.82 -5.43
CA ASN A 111 -0.70 14.49 -6.12
C ASN A 111 -0.74 14.80 -7.62
N ASP A 112 -1.87 14.53 -8.28
CA ASP A 112 -2.02 14.72 -9.74
C ASP A 112 -2.47 16.14 -10.13
N SER A 113 -2.79 16.98 -9.14
CA SER A 113 -3.31 18.32 -9.39
C SER A 113 -2.22 19.33 -9.75
N LYS A 114 -2.49 20.12 -10.81
CA LYS A 114 -1.57 21.18 -11.27
C LYS A 114 -1.35 22.27 -10.20
N TRP A 115 -2.39 22.59 -9.43
CA TRP A 115 -2.31 23.61 -8.37
C TRP A 115 -1.37 23.18 -7.23
N ALA A 116 -1.39 21.90 -6.84
CA ALA A 116 -0.48 21.37 -5.83
C ALA A 116 0.96 21.33 -6.36
N ALA A 117 1.13 21.01 -7.65
CA ALA A 117 2.44 20.97 -8.30
C ALA A 117 3.16 22.33 -8.32
N GLU A 118 2.43 23.44 -8.30
CA GLU A 118 3.00 24.80 -8.28
C GLU A 118 3.65 25.16 -6.94
N GLN A 119 3.20 24.56 -5.83
CA GLN A 119 3.73 24.84 -4.50
C GLN A 119 4.56 23.68 -3.98
N ARG A 120 5.86 23.91 -3.75
CA ARG A 120 6.80 22.87 -3.31
C ARG A 120 6.31 22.06 -2.09
N TYR A 121 5.87 22.74 -1.03
CA TYR A 121 5.44 22.07 0.20
C TYR A 121 4.14 21.27 0.02
N VAL A 122 3.21 21.78 -0.79
CA VAL A 122 1.93 21.11 -1.06
C VAL A 122 2.14 19.89 -1.96
N LYS A 123 3.02 20.02 -2.96
CA LYS A 123 3.46 18.89 -3.79
C LYS A 123 4.06 17.79 -2.94
N GLU A 124 5.05 18.11 -2.09
CA GLU A 124 5.68 17.14 -1.19
C GLU A 124 4.64 16.51 -0.24
N PHE A 125 3.66 17.28 0.24
CA PHE A 125 2.59 16.78 1.11
C PHE A 125 1.76 15.67 0.45
N PHE A 126 1.28 15.89 -0.78
CA PHE A 126 0.45 14.90 -1.46
C PHE A 126 1.27 13.77 -2.08
N GLN A 127 2.48 14.06 -2.56
CA GLN A 127 3.38 13.05 -3.12
C GLN A 127 3.72 11.96 -2.10
N TYR A 128 3.90 12.32 -0.84
CA TYR A 128 4.18 11.37 0.24
C TYR A 128 2.93 10.94 1.02
N ARG A 129 1.73 11.10 0.46
CA ARG A 129 0.45 10.64 1.06
C ARG A 129 0.26 11.06 2.52
N PHE A 130 0.54 12.33 2.82
CA PHE A 130 0.50 12.80 4.20
C PHE A 130 -0.92 12.90 4.77
N ALA A 131 -1.98 13.05 3.95
CA ALA A 131 -3.34 13.14 4.47
C ALA A 131 -3.76 11.83 5.16
N LEU A 132 -3.53 10.69 4.51
CA LEU A 132 -3.81 9.38 5.07
C LEU A 132 -2.95 9.10 6.32
N LYS A 133 -1.67 9.48 6.31
CA LYS A 133 -0.78 9.37 7.49
C LYS A 133 -1.33 10.12 8.69
N ILE A 134 -1.80 11.35 8.50
CA ILE A 134 -2.37 12.18 9.56
C ILE A 134 -3.65 11.54 10.10
N VAL A 135 -4.54 11.06 9.22
CA VAL A 135 -5.79 10.41 9.64
C VAL A 135 -5.51 9.15 10.46
N ILE A 136 -4.60 8.28 10.01
CA ILE A 136 -4.23 7.07 10.75
C ILE A 136 -3.60 7.44 12.10
N LEU A 137 -2.75 8.47 12.15
CA LEU A 137 -2.18 8.96 13.40
C LEU A 137 -3.26 9.44 14.38
N ILE A 138 -4.25 10.20 13.91
CA ILE A 138 -5.37 10.67 14.74
C ILE A 138 -6.13 9.47 15.31
N PHE A 139 -6.51 8.49 14.48
CA PHE A 139 -7.21 7.30 14.95
C PHE A 139 -6.36 6.44 15.90
N ALA A 140 -5.03 6.40 15.72
CA ALA A 140 -4.11 5.70 16.61
C ALA A 140 -4.00 6.39 17.99
N VAL A 141 -3.92 7.72 18.01
CA VAL A 141 -3.91 8.50 19.26
C VAL A 141 -5.24 8.38 19.99
N LEU A 142 -6.36 8.48 19.26
CA LEU A 142 -7.69 8.26 19.84
C LEU A 142 -7.86 6.82 20.35
N GLY A 143 -7.29 5.82 19.66
CA GLY A 143 -7.25 4.43 20.13
C GLY A 143 -6.52 4.29 21.46
N MET A 144 -5.38 4.96 21.62
CA MET A 144 -4.67 5.04 22.90
C MET A 144 -5.54 5.67 24.00
N LEU A 145 -6.23 6.78 23.69
CA LEU A 145 -7.12 7.45 24.64
C LEU A 145 -8.31 6.59 25.04
N THR A 146 -8.92 5.86 24.10
CA THR A 146 -10.05 4.95 24.41
C THR A 146 -9.64 3.76 25.27
N THR A 147 -8.36 3.38 25.25
CA THR A 147 -7.81 2.37 26.17
C THR A 147 -7.79 2.88 27.61
N ILE A 148 -7.57 4.18 27.81
CA ILE A 148 -7.56 4.84 29.12
C ILE A 148 -8.99 5.24 29.54
N TYR A 149 -9.81 5.68 28.58
CA TYR A 149 -11.18 6.16 28.75
C TYR A 149 -12.14 5.38 27.83
N PRO A 150 -12.63 4.21 28.26
CA PRO A 150 -13.50 3.36 27.43
C PRO A 150 -14.81 4.02 27.00
N GLU A 151 -15.28 5.03 27.73
CA GLU A 151 -16.50 5.79 27.42
C GLU A 151 -16.41 6.59 26.10
N LEU A 152 -15.20 6.79 25.57
CA LEU A 152 -14.99 7.44 24.28
C LEU A 152 -15.24 6.50 23.07
N GLN A 153 -15.58 5.23 23.31
CA GLN A 153 -15.93 4.32 22.23
C GLN A 153 -17.29 4.68 21.62
N ILE A 154 -17.29 4.90 20.30
CA ILE A 154 -18.49 5.26 19.54
C ILE A 154 -18.80 4.12 18.58
N ALA A 155 -20.06 3.68 18.54
CA ALA A 155 -20.51 2.64 17.63
C ALA A 155 -20.22 3.01 16.17
N GLY A 156 -19.60 2.10 15.42
CA GLY A 156 -19.26 2.30 14.00
C GLY A 156 -17.93 3.01 13.74
N ILE A 157 -17.25 3.49 14.78
CA ILE A 157 -15.87 3.99 14.70
C ILE A 157 -14.92 2.92 15.23
N GLN A 158 -13.98 2.52 14.39
CA GLN A 158 -12.85 1.69 14.77
C GLN A 158 -11.66 2.60 15.03
N PHE A 159 -11.13 2.57 16.25
CA PHE A 159 -9.88 3.23 16.57
C PHE A 159 -8.72 2.26 16.36
N PHE A 160 -7.63 2.77 15.81
CA PHE A 160 -6.46 1.95 15.51
C PHE A 160 -5.57 1.77 16.72
N THR A 161 -4.87 0.65 16.77
CA THR A 161 -3.80 0.50 17.76
C THR A 161 -2.62 1.43 17.42
N PRO A 162 -1.88 1.97 18.39
CA PRO A 162 -0.67 2.76 18.12
C PRO A 162 0.37 2.01 17.29
N LEU A 163 0.38 0.68 17.41
CA LEU A 163 1.29 -0.18 16.66
C LEU A 163 0.94 -0.24 15.17
N THR A 164 -0.34 -0.14 14.81
CA THR A 164 -0.81 -0.02 13.42
C THR A 164 -0.17 1.17 12.72
N PHE A 165 -0.01 2.31 13.41
CA PHE A 165 0.67 3.47 12.82
C PHE A 165 2.14 3.16 12.49
N VAL A 166 2.85 2.44 13.36
CA VAL A 166 4.24 2.00 13.10
C VAL A 166 4.30 1.04 11.90
N TYR A 167 3.34 0.12 11.80
CA TYR A 167 3.26 -0.80 10.65
C TYR A 167 2.96 -0.07 9.36
N PHE A 168 2.06 0.90 9.38
CA PHE A 168 1.78 1.75 8.24
C PHE A 168 2.98 2.58 7.80
N LEU A 169 3.76 3.13 8.75
CA LEU A 169 5.01 3.82 8.44
C LEU A 169 6.06 2.87 7.80
N ALA A 170 6.11 1.60 8.22
CA ALA A 170 7.01 0.62 7.60
C ALA A 170 6.61 0.32 6.15
N PHE A 171 5.31 0.22 5.86
CA PHE A 171 4.77 0.12 4.50
C PHE A 171 5.13 1.34 3.65
N GLU A 172 4.93 2.54 4.16
CA GLU A 172 5.25 3.78 3.44
C GLU A 172 6.75 3.93 3.18
N LEU A 173 7.58 3.61 4.19
CA LEU A 173 9.02 3.67 4.05
C LEU A 173 9.51 2.71 2.97
N SER A 174 9.00 1.47 2.94
CA SER A 174 9.41 0.50 1.92
C SER A 174 8.93 0.90 0.52
N TYR A 175 7.70 1.42 0.40
CA TYR A 175 7.16 1.95 -0.85
C TYR A 175 8.04 3.07 -1.43
N GLU A 176 8.39 4.07 -0.61
CA GLU A 176 9.19 5.21 -1.04
C GLU A 176 10.65 4.86 -1.32
N LEU A 177 11.26 4.00 -0.51
CA LEU A 177 12.64 3.55 -0.73
C LEU A 177 12.81 2.83 -2.07
N VAL A 178 11.82 2.02 -2.45
CA VAL A 178 11.79 1.40 -3.78
C VAL A 178 11.63 2.46 -4.86
N GLY A 179 10.69 3.40 -4.71
CA GLY A 179 10.46 4.44 -5.72
C GLY A 179 11.70 5.27 -6.01
N LEU A 180 12.46 5.63 -4.97
CA LEU A 180 13.71 6.40 -5.10
C LEU A 180 14.85 5.60 -5.74
N LYS A 181 14.89 4.28 -5.54
CA LYS A 181 16.00 3.41 -5.98
C LYS A 181 15.60 2.43 -7.07
N PHE A 182 14.42 2.59 -7.68
CA PHE A 182 13.83 1.59 -8.55
C PHE A 182 14.77 1.19 -9.70
N ASN A 183 15.31 2.17 -10.43
CA ASN A 183 16.25 1.93 -11.52
C ASN A 183 17.49 1.14 -11.06
N ALA A 184 18.10 1.54 -9.94
CA ALA A 184 19.29 0.84 -9.41
C ALA A 184 18.97 -0.60 -8.97
N ILE A 185 17.78 -0.84 -8.41
CA ILE A 185 17.34 -2.19 -8.02
C ILE A 185 17.06 -3.03 -9.25
N TYR A 186 16.33 -2.48 -10.23
CA TYR A 186 15.95 -3.14 -11.47
C TYR A 186 17.19 -3.52 -12.29
N ASP A 187 18.09 -2.58 -12.55
CA ASP A 187 19.28 -2.80 -13.37
C ASP A 187 20.22 -3.83 -12.72
N ARG A 188 20.30 -3.85 -11.38
CA ARG A 188 21.08 -4.86 -10.64
C ARG A 188 20.43 -6.24 -10.68
N ALA A 189 19.10 -6.32 -10.60
CA ALA A 189 18.37 -7.58 -10.74
C ALA A 189 18.49 -8.14 -12.17
N GLU A 190 18.40 -7.29 -13.18
CA GLU A 190 18.59 -7.65 -14.58
C GLU A 190 20.03 -8.10 -14.85
N SER A 191 21.03 -7.39 -14.31
CA SER A 191 22.43 -7.81 -14.39
C SER A 191 22.66 -9.19 -13.77
N LEU A 192 22.09 -9.47 -12.59
CA LEU A 192 22.19 -10.78 -11.96
C LEU A 192 21.52 -11.88 -12.80
N LEU A 193 20.31 -11.62 -13.33
CA LEU A 193 19.60 -12.57 -14.19
C LEU A 193 20.30 -12.77 -15.54
N GLY A 194 20.93 -11.73 -16.08
CA GLY A 194 21.77 -11.79 -17.28
C GLY A 194 23.05 -12.60 -17.06
N VAL A 195 23.69 -12.48 -15.89
CA VAL A 195 24.83 -13.32 -15.49
C VAL A 195 24.40 -14.78 -15.36
N ILE A 196 23.25 -15.06 -14.74
CA ILE A 196 22.74 -16.44 -14.62
C ILE A 196 22.42 -17.03 -16.00
N ARG A 197 21.79 -16.27 -16.91
CA ARG A 197 21.57 -16.69 -18.31
C ARG A 197 22.85 -16.87 -19.12
N GLY A 198 23.92 -16.13 -18.78
CA GLY A 198 25.24 -16.30 -19.38
C GLY A 198 25.96 -17.57 -18.90
N VAL A 199 25.81 -17.91 -17.62
CA VAL A 199 26.38 -19.13 -17.01
C VAL A 199 25.68 -20.39 -17.54
N ASP A 200 24.36 -20.37 -17.74
CA ASP A 200 23.63 -21.51 -18.34
C ASP A 200 24.04 -21.78 -19.80
N ARG A 201 24.54 -20.77 -20.52
CA ARG A 201 25.05 -20.95 -21.89
C ARG A 201 26.47 -21.53 -21.92
N SER A 202 27.33 -21.18 -20.97
CA SER A 202 28.69 -21.75 -20.92
C SER A 202 28.78 -23.12 -20.25
N ALA A 203 27.70 -23.59 -19.63
CA ALA A 203 27.63 -24.94 -19.04
C ALA A 203 27.08 -26.00 -20.00
N ASN A 204 26.62 -25.58 -21.19
CA ASN A 204 26.11 -26.44 -22.26
C ASN A 204 27.00 -26.46 -23.52
N ASP A 205 28.16 -25.81 -23.46
CA ASP A 205 29.27 -25.90 -24.43
C ASP A 205 30.41 -26.74 -23.84
#